data_AF-A0A6P8ITZ1-F1
#
_entry.id   AF-A0A6P8ITZ1-F1
#
_cell.length_a   1.000
_cell.length_b   1.000
_cell.length_c   1.000
_cell.angle_alpha   90.00
_cell.angle_beta   90.00
_cell.angle_gamma   90.00
#
_symmetry.space_group_name_H-M   'P 1'
#
loop_
_entity.id
_entity.type
_entity.pdbx_description
1 polymer ?
#
loop_
_entity_poly.entity_id
_entity_poly.type
_entity_poly.pdbx_seq_one_letter_code
_entity_poly.pdbx_strand_id
1 'polypeptide(L)'
;MARQGQIFLFSIVLYFFIRSSLIGSEELDGAYFTQVAFHKLEGNSLQTISVRSVLQCCMRCERVPECLSFNIAVLLMKNGLYECVLLKNGTRESTEYLVPTQEYHHYTRFVDKCAIPRCKNNGACETVSNDFLCHCPQGFTGKLCEKQTCNDGNALGMESGVIPDSNINASSHLSLDDLPHHARLHGNKQWSPKVHDSNPWLQVDLGKVTMVSCIATQGTRFGDWTKTYSLQYGLNSSSFEDYQARS
;
A
#
# COMPACT_ATOMS: atom_id res chain seq x y z
N MET A 1 -15.11 16.16 -23.69
CA MET A 1 -16.31 15.99 -22.86
C MET A 1 -15.86 15.73 -21.43
N ALA A 2 -15.95 16.75 -20.56
CA ALA A 2 -15.65 16.61 -19.15
C ALA A 2 -16.94 16.25 -18.40
N ARG A 3 -16.87 15.30 -17.47
CA ARG A 3 -17.86 15.16 -16.39
C ARG A 3 -17.16 15.50 -15.09
N GLN A 4 -17.49 16.67 -14.55
CA GLN A 4 -17.20 17.07 -13.17
C GLN A 4 -18.22 16.41 -12.24
N GLY A 5 -17.76 15.89 -11.11
CA GLY A 5 -18.60 15.53 -9.97
C GLY A 5 -18.33 16.49 -8.81
N GLN A 6 -19.38 17.14 -8.31
CA GLN A 6 -19.35 17.89 -7.05
C GLN A 6 -19.90 17.01 -5.93
N ILE A 7 -19.24 17.02 -4.77
CA ILE A 7 -19.67 16.36 -3.54
C ILE A 7 -20.45 17.37 -2.70
N PHE A 8 -21.71 17.05 -2.36
CA PHE A 8 -22.47 17.77 -1.33
C PHE A 8 -22.24 17.11 0.04
N LEU A 9 -21.78 17.90 1.01
CA LEU A 9 -21.74 17.53 2.43
C LEU A 9 -23.15 17.69 3.02
N PHE A 10 -23.72 16.60 3.54
CA PHE A 10 -24.85 16.66 4.50
C PHE A 10 -24.43 15.95 5.79
N SER A 11 -24.34 16.73 6.87
CA SER A 11 -24.24 16.21 8.23
C SER A 11 -25.60 15.69 8.67
N ILE A 12 -25.68 14.40 9.02
CA ILE A 12 -26.81 13.83 9.76
C ILE A 12 -26.26 13.26 11.06
N VAL A 13 -26.65 13.88 12.16
CA VAL A 13 -26.49 13.33 13.52
C VAL A 13 -27.67 12.40 13.75
N LEU A 14 -27.42 11.10 13.93
CA LEU A 14 -28.40 10.13 14.40
C LEU A 14 -28.01 9.65 15.80
N TYR A 15 -28.78 10.08 16.79
CA TYR A 15 -28.83 9.46 18.10
C TYR A 15 -29.65 8.17 18.01
N PHE A 16 -29.12 7.05 18.50
CA PHE A 16 -29.94 5.89 18.87
C PHE A 16 -29.52 5.36 20.24
N PHE A 17 -30.51 5.28 21.14
CA PHE A 17 -30.51 4.43 22.33
C PHE A 17 -31.26 3.15 21.98
N ILE A 18 -30.68 1.98 22.25
CA ILE A 18 -31.44 0.72 22.32
C ILE A 18 -31.06 -0.02 23.61
N ARG A 19 -32.08 -0.37 24.40
CA ARG A 19 -32.02 -1.17 25.64
C ARG A 19 -32.13 -2.66 25.29
N SER A 20 -31.51 -3.48 26.14
CA SER A 20 -31.33 -4.94 26.10
C SER A 20 -32.52 -5.83 25.71
N SER A 21 -32.27 -6.86 24.88
CA SER A 21 -32.59 -8.29 25.17
C SER A 21 -32.12 -9.27 24.07
N LEU A 22 -31.17 -10.13 24.45
CA LEU A 22 -30.91 -11.55 24.13
C LEU A 22 -30.63 -12.10 22.69
N ILE A 23 -29.47 -12.79 22.64
CA ILE A 23 -29.00 -13.91 21.79
C ILE A 23 -28.41 -13.58 20.41
N GLY A 24 -27.08 -13.70 20.30
CA GLY A 24 -26.35 -13.82 19.04
C GLY A 24 -24.91 -13.32 19.14
N SER A 25 -23.96 -14.27 19.23
CA SER A 25 -22.50 -14.11 19.18
C SER A 25 -21.86 -13.03 20.06
N GLU A 26 -21.24 -13.46 21.17
CA GLU A 26 -20.07 -12.75 21.71
C GLU A 26 -19.02 -12.69 20.58
N GLU A 27 -19.00 -11.61 19.79
CA GLU A 27 -17.77 -11.16 19.17
C GLU A 27 -16.81 -10.87 20.33
N LEU A 28 -15.79 -11.72 20.45
CA LEU A 28 -14.72 -11.58 21.42
C LEU A 28 -13.90 -10.33 21.08
N ASP A 29 -14.43 -9.17 21.44
CA ASP A 29 -13.81 -7.86 21.29
C ASP A 29 -12.58 -7.80 22.22
N GLY A 30 -11.46 -8.33 21.73
CA GLY A 30 -10.18 -8.45 22.45
C GLY A 30 -9.43 -9.77 22.27
N ALA A 31 -10.00 -10.80 21.64
CA ALA A 31 -9.31 -12.07 21.40
C ALA A 31 -8.75 -12.14 19.98
N TYR A 32 -7.45 -12.43 19.84
CA TYR A 32 -6.78 -12.63 18.54
C TYR A 32 -7.17 -13.95 17.85
N PHE A 33 -8.38 -14.48 18.03
CA PHE A 33 -8.76 -15.79 17.48
C PHE A 33 -10.06 -15.71 16.68
N THR A 34 -10.03 -16.30 15.48
CA THR A 34 -11.17 -16.39 14.58
C THR A 34 -11.75 -17.81 14.61
N GLN A 35 -13.06 -17.93 14.79
CA GLN A 35 -13.77 -19.20 14.79
C GLN A 35 -13.93 -19.76 13.36
N VAL A 36 -13.67 -21.06 13.23
CA VAL A 36 -14.09 -21.92 12.13
C VAL A 36 -15.10 -22.91 12.69
N ALA A 37 -16.38 -22.65 12.43
CA ALA A 37 -17.47 -23.45 12.96
C ALA A 37 -17.46 -24.87 12.38
N PHE A 38 -17.89 -25.86 13.18
CA PHE A 38 -18.01 -27.28 12.80
C PHE A 38 -16.78 -27.89 12.13
N HIS A 39 -15.60 -27.56 12.64
CA HIS A 39 -14.33 -28.11 12.19
C HIS A 39 -13.42 -28.39 13.39
N LYS A 40 -12.53 -29.36 13.20
CA LYS A 40 -11.46 -29.70 14.14
C LYS A 40 -10.16 -29.74 13.37
N LEU A 41 -9.11 -29.14 13.91
CA LEU A 41 -7.77 -29.37 13.40
C LEU A 41 -7.20 -30.63 14.05
N GLU A 42 -6.89 -31.65 13.25
CA GLU A 42 -6.22 -32.87 13.68
C GLU A 42 -4.69 -32.65 13.69
N GLY A 43 -3.98 -33.19 14.68
CA GLY A 43 -2.52 -33.05 14.78
C GLY A 43 -2.00 -32.77 16.20
N ASN A 44 -0.85 -32.09 16.29
CA ASN A 44 -0.04 -31.91 17.50
C ASN A 44 -0.76 -31.11 18.61
N SER A 45 -1.58 -31.79 19.39
CA SER A 45 -2.17 -31.27 20.62
C SER A 45 -1.08 -31.01 21.67
N LEU A 46 -1.04 -29.78 22.17
CA LEU A 46 -0.19 -29.39 23.29
C LEU A 46 -0.78 -29.86 24.61
N GLN A 47 -2.06 -29.55 24.81
CA GLN A 47 -2.77 -29.85 26.06
C GLN A 47 -4.28 -29.87 25.82
N THR A 48 -4.95 -30.81 26.47
CA THR A 48 -6.41 -30.82 26.62
C THR A 48 -6.76 -30.32 28.02
N ILE A 49 -7.63 -29.32 28.10
CA ILE A 49 -8.07 -28.68 29.35
C ILE A 49 -9.60 -28.58 29.39
N SER A 50 -10.17 -28.49 30.59
CA SER A 50 -11.59 -28.21 30.78
C SER A 50 -11.80 -26.72 31.09
N VAL A 51 -12.73 -26.08 30.37
CA VAL A 51 -13.00 -24.64 30.46
C VAL A 51 -14.50 -24.35 30.55
N ARG A 52 -14.85 -23.19 31.10
CA ARG A 52 -16.24 -22.74 31.25
C ARG A 52 -16.75 -21.96 30.04
N SER A 53 -15.85 -21.44 29.21
CA SER A 53 -16.19 -20.63 28.04
C SER A 53 -15.08 -20.65 26.99
N VAL A 54 -15.42 -20.22 25.76
CA VAL A 54 -14.47 -19.99 24.68
C VAL A 54 -13.39 -18.98 25.09
N LEU A 55 -13.78 -17.89 25.75
CA LEU A 55 -12.85 -16.86 26.24
C LEU A 55 -11.80 -17.46 27.20
N GLN A 56 -12.18 -18.40 28.06
CA GLN A 56 -11.23 -19.05 28.97
C GLN A 56 -10.25 -19.96 28.21
N CYS A 57 -10.69 -20.66 27.16
CA CYS A 57 -9.82 -21.43 26.27
C CYS A 57 -8.81 -20.50 25.57
N CYS A 58 -9.29 -19.38 25.04
CA CYS A 58 -8.48 -18.33 24.41
C CYS A 58 -7.39 -17.81 25.36
N MET A 59 -7.78 -17.33 26.54
CA MET A 59 -6.82 -16.84 27.55
C MET A 59 -5.81 -17.90 27.98
N ARG A 60 -6.17 -19.19 27.93
CA ARG A 60 -5.23 -20.27 28.24
C ARG A 60 -4.24 -20.50 27.11
N CYS A 61 -4.69 -20.45 25.85
CA CYS A 61 -3.82 -20.52 24.68
C CYS A 61 -2.82 -19.35 24.68
N GLU A 62 -3.25 -18.12 24.94
CA GLU A 62 -2.35 -16.94 24.95
C GLU A 62 -1.24 -17.01 26.00
N ARG A 63 -1.46 -17.74 27.10
CA ARG A 63 -0.46 -17.95 28.16
C ARG A 63 0.51 -19.09 27.87
N VAL A 64 0.27 -19.87 26.80
CA VAL A 64 1.15 -20.94 26.36
C VAL A 64 1.88 -20.46 25.11
N PRO A 65 3.19 -20.15 25.19
CA PRO A 65 3.94 -19.55 24.07
C PRO A 65 3.89 -20.34 22.76
N GLU A 66 3.77 -21.67 22.85
CA GLU A 66 3.68 -22.55 21.68
C GLU A 66 2.26 -22.71 21.12
N CYS A 67 1.23 -22.19 21.79
CA CYS A 67 -0.16 -22.33 21.36
C CYS A 67 -0.50 -21.34 20.25
N LEU A 68 -0.82 -21.86 19.07
CA LEU A 68 -1.16 -21.08 17.88
C LEU A 68 -2.65 -21.16 17.51
N SER A 69 -3.35 -22.19 17.96
CA SER A 69 -4.78 -22.39 17.73
C SER A 69 -5.37 -23.32 18.79
N PHE A 70 -6.69 -23.48 18.81
CA PHE A 70 -7.33 -24.46 19.67
C PHE A 70 -8.61 -25.03 19.05
N ASN A 71 -8.98 -26.25 19.43
CA ASN A 71 -10.32 -26.78 19.20
C ASN A 71 -11.11 -26.67 20.51
N ILE A 72 -12.40 -26.36 20.46
CA ILE A 72 -13.29 -26.42 21.62
C ILE A 72 -14.53 -27.23 21.27
N ALA A 73 -14.96 -28.11 22.19
CA ALA A 73 -16.13 -28.94 21.99
C ALA A 73 -17.39 -28.09 21.84
N VAL A 74 -18.30 -28.50 20.95
CA VAL A 74 -19.62 -27.88 20.77
C VAL A 74 -20.51 -28.14 21.98
N LEU A 75 -20.42 -29.35 22.54
CA LEU A 75 -21.24 -29.80 23.67
C LEU A 75 -20.47 -29.78 24.98
N LEU A 76 -21.18 -29.46 26.07
CA LEU A 76 -20.66 -29.54 27.42
C LEU A 76 -20.48 -31.00 27.85
N MET A 77 -19.40 -31.26 28.59
CA MET A 77 -19.21 -32.51 29.31
C MET A 77 -20.19 -32.60 30.51
N LYS A 78 -20.31 -33.79 31.11
CA LYS A 78 -21.21 -34.04 32.26
C LYS A 78 -20.99 -33.12 33.47
N ASN A 79 -19.79 -32.57 33.62
CA ASN A 79 -19.43 -31.63 34.68
C ASN A 79 -19.77 -30.16 34.37
N GLY A 80 -20.43 -29.89 33.24
CA GLY A 80 -20.78 -28.53 32.80
C GLY A 80 -19.60 -27.71 32.27
N LEU A 81 -18.50 -28.36 31.87
CA LEU A 81 -17.34 -27.71 31.23
C LEU A 81 -17.20 -28.15 29.77
N TYR A 82 -16.62 -27.29 28.93
CA TYR A 82 -16.19 -27.64 27.58
C TYR A 82 -14.81 -28.29 27.61
N GLU A 83 -14.59 -29.25 26.70
CA GLU A 83 -13.24 -29.71 26.38
C GLU A 83 -12.59 -28.70 25.43
N CYS A 84 -11.38 -28.25 25.75
CA CYS A 84 -10.59 -27.31 24.97
C CYS A 84 -9.21 -27.95 24.71
N VAL A 85 -8.85 -28.10 23.43
CA VAL A 85 -7.61 -28.70 22.98
C VAL A 85 -6.72 -27.60 22.42
N LEU A 86 -5.65 -27.27 23.12
CA LEU A 86 -4.63 -26.31 22.69
C LEU A 86 -3.69 -26.96 21.67
N LEU A 87 -3.35 -26.23 20.61
CA LEU A 87 -2.64 -26.79 19.45
C LEU A 87 -1.40 -25.97 19.12
N LYS A 88 -0.33 -26.66 18.72
CA LYS A 88 0.93 -26.04 18.29
C LYS A 88 0.87 -25.50 16.87
N ASN A 89 -0.03 -26.01 16.04
CA ASN A 89 -0.17 -25.65 14.63
C ASN A 89 -1.21 -24.54 14.43
N GLY A 90 -0.95 -23.61 13.52
CA GLY A 90 -1.95 -22.66 12.99
C GLY A 90 -2.46 -23.09 11.62
N THR A 91 -3.48 -22.41 11.07
CA THR A 91 -4.06 -22.75 9.75
C THR A 91 -3.13 -22.52 8.56
N ARG A 92 -1.98 -21.88 8.78
CA ARG A 92 -0.98 -21.55 7.74
C ARG A 92 -0.21 -22.77 7.20
N GLU A 93 -0.16 -23.88 7.94
CA GLU A 93 0.58 -25.10 7.57
C GLU A 93 -0.30 -26.36 7.54
N SER A 94 -1.62 -26.22 7.74
CA SER A 94 -2.44 -27.36 8.20
C SER A 94 -3.86 -27.40 7.63
N THR A 95 -4.14 -26.73 6.50
CA THR A 95 -5.45 -26.86 5.83
C THR A 95 -5.77 -28.31 5.46
N GLU A 96 -4.75 -29.15 5.24
CA GLU A 96 -4.89 -30.59 4.97
C GLU A 96 -5.40 -31.39 6.18
N TYR A 97 -5.28 -30.88 7.41
CA TYR A 97 -5.69 -31.56 8.64
C TYR A 97 -6.92 -30.94 9.31
N LEU A 98 -7.53 -29.92 8.67
CA LEU A 98 -8.75 -29.31 9.15
C LEU A 98 -9.94 -30.13 8.65
N VAL A 99 -10.52 -30.94 9.52
CA VAL A 99 -11.59 -31.86 9.18
C VAL A 99 -12.96 -31.29 9.62
N PRO A 100 -14.00 -31.37 8.77
CA PRO A 100 -15.37 -31.07 9.19
C PRO A 100 -15.83 -32.01 10.31
N THR A 101 -16.51 -31.47 11.32
CA THR A 101 -17.08 -32.25 12.42
C THR A 101 -18.20 -31.50 13.14
N GLN A 102 -19.15 -32.23 13.71
CA GLN A 102 -20.20 -31.64 14.57
C GLN A 102 -19.78 -31.57 16.05
N GLU A 103 -18.61 -32.09 16.39
CA GLU A 103 -18.15 -32.20 17.78
C GLU A 103 -17.35 -30.99 18.25
N TYR A 104 -16.71 -30.26 17.33
CA TYR A 104 -15.80 -29.16 17.67
C TYR A 104 -16.00 -27.90 16.81
N HIS A 105 -15.59 -26.78 17.39
CA HIS A 105 -15.23 -25.56 16.68
C HIS A 105 -13.73 -25.36 16.76
N HIS A 106 -13.12 -24.94 15.66
CA HIS A 106 -11.70 -24.60 15.62
C HIS A 106 -11.53 -23.09 15.74
N TYR A 107 -10.51 -22.62 16.45
CA TYR A 107 -10.17 -21.21 16.60
C TYR A 107 -8.72 -21.01 16.23
N THR A 108 -8.48 -20.19 15.21
CA THR A 108 -7.13 -19.91 14.72
C THR A 108 -6.70 -18.51 15.08
N ARG A 109 -5.43 -18.33 15.46
CA ARG A 109 -4.91 -17.01 15.81
C ARG A 109 -4.86 -16.09 14.58
N PHE A 110 -5.54 -14.95 14.64
CA PHE A 110 -5.39 -13.85 13.69
C PHE A 110 -3.95 -13.34 13.79
N VAL A 111 -3.13 -13.74 12.83
CA VAL A 111 -1.80 -13.15 12.65
C VAL A 111 -2.01 -11.86 11.88
N ASP A 112 -2.01 -10.72 12.57
CA ASP A 112 -1.96 -9.42 11.89
C ASP A 112 -0.71 -9.37 11.01
N LYS A 113 -0.92 -9.50 9.69
CA LYS A 113 0.17 -9.52 8.71
C LYS A 113 0.82 -8.14 8.59
N CYS A 114 0.17 -7.10 9.10
CA CYS A 114 0.63 -5.72 9.12
C CYS A 114 1.41 -5.34 10.39
N ALA A 115 1.46 -6.20 11.42
CA ALA A 115 2.27 -5.97 12.62
C ALA A 115 3.77 -5.84 12.32
N ILE A 116 4.22 -6.32 11.15
CA ILE A 116 5.55 -6.07 10.59
C ILE A 116 5.40 -5.09 9.43
N PRO A 117 5.98 -3.87 9.49
CA PRO A 117 5.88 -2.90 8.41
C PRO A 117 6.59 -3.42 7.14
N ARG A 118 5.79 -3.87 6.16
CA ARG A 118 6.26 -4.38 4.86
C ARG A 118 6.04 -3.40 3.72
N CYS A 119 5.01 -2.56 3.82
CA CYS A 119 4.74 -1.52 2.84
C CYS A 119 5.84 -0.45 2.90
N LYS A 120 6.39 -0.10 1.73
CA LYS A 120 7.40 0.93 1.53
C LYS A 120 6.72 2.28 1.29
N ASN A 121 7.52 3.34 1.31
CA ASN A 121 7.10 4.70 0.91
C ASN A 121 5.82 5.18 1.60
N ASN A 122 5.66 4.88 2.89
CA ASN A 122 4.47 5.21 3.71
C ASN A 122 3.15 4.62 3.20
N GLY A 123 3.17 3.46 2.53
CA GLY A 123 1.96 2.71 2.22
C GLY A 123 1.23 2.22 3.47
N ALA A 124 -0.10 2.37 3.49
CA ALA A 124 -0.94 1.83 4.56
C ALA A 124 -1.13 0.32 4.35
N CYS A 125 -1.12 -0.45 5.43
CA CYS A 125 -1.23 -1.91 5.37
C CYS A 125 -2.61 -2.36 5.88
N GLU A 126 -3.23 -3.28 5.14
CA GLU A 126 -4.47 -3.95 5.52
C GLU A 126 -4.26 -5.47 5.48
N THR A 127 -4.67 -6.17 6.54
CA THR A 127 -4.64 -7.64 6.57
C THR A 127 -5.85 -8.18 5.79
N VAL A 128 -5.61 -9.04 4.79
CA VAL A 128 -6.66 -9.59 3.92
C VAL A 128 -6.54 -11.11 3.83
N SER A 129 -7.55 -11.83 4.35
CA SER A 129 -7.64 -13.30 4.37
C SER A 129 -6.37 -13.99 4.92
N ASN A 130 -5.46 -14.42 4.03
CA ASN A 130 -4.20 -15.11 4.34
C ASN A 130 -2.94 -14.29 3.99
N ASP A 131 -3.08 -13.07 3.47
CA ASP A 131 -1.99 -12.18 3.04
C ASP A 131 -2.22 -10.75 3.58
N PHE A 132 -1.44 -9.80 3.10
CA PHE A 132 -1.63 -8.37 3.34
C PHE A 132 -1.77 -7.62 2.01
N LEU A 133 -2.46 -6.49 2.07
CA LEU A 133 -2.59 -5.53 0.98
C LEU A 133 -1.93 -4.21 1.41
N CYS A 134 -1.04 -3.69 0.58
CA CYS A 134 -0.53 -2.33 0.73
C CYS A 134 -1.37 -1.36 -0.10
N HIS A 135 -1.96 -0.38 0.56
CA HIS A 135 -2.57 0.79 -0.06
C HIS A 135 -1.48 1.82 -0.33
N CYS A 136 -1.08 1.91 -1.59
CA CYS A 136 0.02 2.78 -1.98
C CYS A 136 -0.42 4.24 -2.05
N PRO A 137 0.39 5.18 -1.52
CA PRO A 137 0.13 6.59 -1.68
C PRO A 137 0.31 6.98 -3.15
N GLN A 138 -0.21 8.16 -3.50
CA GLN A 138 -0.08 8.71 -4.85
C GLN A 138 1.40 8.73 -5.29
N GLY A 139 1.66 8.29 -6.52
CA GLY A 139 3.01 8.18 -7.07
C GLY A 139 3.75 6.87 -6.74
N PHE A 140 3.10 5.88 -6.11
CA PHE A 140 3.68 4.56 -5.85
C PHE A 140 2.77 3.40 -6.27
N THR A 141 3.40 2.27 -6.63
CA THR A 141 2.74 1.02 -7.02
C THR A 141 3.61 -0.19 -6.66
N GLY A 142 3.15 -1.39 -6.99
CA GLY A 142 3.78 -2.66 -6.60
C GLY A 142 3.16 -3.24 -5.34
N LYS A 143 3.48 -4.51 -5.05
CA LYS A 143 2.87 -5.24 -3.93
C LYS A 143 3.19 -4.59 -2.58
N LEU A 144 4.38 -3.99 -2.48
CA LEU A 144 4.88 -3.32 -1.29
C LEU A 144 4.97 -1.80 -1.48
N CYS A 145 4.37 -1.23 -2.52
CA CYS A 145 4.57 0.18 -2.88
C CYS A 145 6.03 0.53 -3.19
N GLU A 146 6.80 -0.45 -3.66
CA GLU A 146 8.24 -0.33 -3.93
C GLU A 146 8.56 0.37 -5.24
N LYS A 147 7.59 0.47 -6.16
CA LYS A 147 7.78 1.08 -7.48
C LYS A 147 7.22 2.48 -7.48
N GLN A 148 8.02 3.46 -7.88
CA GLN A 148 7.53 4.82 -8.07
C GLN A 148 6.85 4.94 -9.43
N THR A 149 5.67 5.54 -9.47
CA THR A 149 4.94 5.83 -10.71
C THR A 149 5.03 7.31 -11.04
N CYS A 150 5.38 7.58 -12.30
CA CYS A 150 5.46 8.92 -12.87
C CYS A 150 4.11 9.43 -13.39
N ASN A 151 3.08 8.59 -13.37
CA ASN A 151 1.76 8.82 -13.96
C ASN A 151 0.71 9.04 -12.88
N ASP A 152 1.00 9.92 -11.93
CA ASP A 152 0.09 10.26 -10.83
C ASP A 152 -0.88 11.39 -11.18
N GLY A 153 -0.85 11.88 -12.42
CA GLY A 153 -1.65 13.00 -12.89
C GLY A 153 -1.13 14.38 -12.46
N ASN A 154 0.00 14.45 -11.74
CA ASN A 154 0.56 15.70 -11.20
C ASN A 154 1.64 16.29 -12.12
N ALA A 155 1.35 16.42 -13.41
CA ALA A 155 2.27 17.07 -14.34
C ALA A 155 2.56 18.51 -13.89
N LEU A 156 3.85 18.86 -13.74
CA LEU A 156 4.26 20.14 -13.16
C LEU A 156 4.03 21.36 -14.06
N GLY A 157 3.74 21.14 -15.35
CA GLY A 157 3.31 22.22 -16.25
C GLY A 157 4.08 22.39 -17.54
N MET A 158 5.00 21.47 -17.89
CA MET A 158 5.72 21.52 -19.16
C MET A 158 4.75 21.41 -20.35
N GLU A 159 3.89 20.40 -20.36
CA GLU A 159 2.88 20.22 -21.42
C GLU A 159 1.75 21.24 -21.35
N SER A 160 1.19 21.47 -20.15
CA SER A 160 0.00 22.33 -19.98
C SER A 160 0.28 23.83 -20.11
N GLY A 161 1.55 24.25 -20.14
CA GLY A 161 1.93 25.67 -20.18
C GLY A 161 1.89 26.37 -18.82
N VAL A 162 1.60 25.65 -17.72
CA VAL A 162 1.63 26.21 -16.36
C VAL A 162 3.03 26.70 -15.97
N ILE A 163 4.08 26.02 -16.44
CA ILE A 163 5.45 26.55 -16.38
C ILE A 163 5.59 27.58 -17.50
N PRO A 164 5.88 28.86 -17.22
CA PRO A 164 5.99 29.90 -18.25
C PRO A 164 7.18 29.68 -19.20
N ASP A 165 7.10 30.20 -20.43
CA ASP A 165 8.21 30.10 -21.39
C ASP A 165 9.50 30.77 -20.89
N SER A 166 9.38 31.84 -20.11
CA SER A 166 10.51 32.53 -19.48
C SER A 166 11.29 31.66 -18.49
N ASN A 167 10.67 30.58 -18.00
CA ASN A 167 11.25 29.68 -17.03
C ASN A 167 11.97 28.50 -17.70
N ILE A 168 12.02 28.45 -19.02
CA ILE A 168 12.69 27.40 -19.78
C ILE A 168 13.87 28.02 -20.50
N ASN A 169 15.08 27.63 -20.12
CA ASN A 169 16.32 28.16 -20.67
C ASN A 169 17.24 27.03 -21.13
N ALA A 170 18.24 27.34 -21.96
CA ALA A 170 19.19 26.35 -22.43
C ALA A 170 20.59 26.94 -22.61
N SER A 171 21.59 26.07 -22.75
CA SER A 171 22.96 26.44 -23.12
C SER A 171 23.01 27.18 -24.47
N SER A 172 22.24 26.68 -25.44
CA SER A 172 22.16 27.18 -26.80
C SER A 172 20.89 26.69 -27.49
N HIS A 173 20.61 27.23 -28.67
CA HIS A 173 19.54 26.75 -29.56
C HIS A 173 20.01 26.85 -31.01
N LEU A 174 19.63 25.87 -31.83
CA LEU A 174 20.07 25.73 -33.22
C LEU A 174 19.52 26.85 -34.11
N SER A 175 18.24 27.18 -33.95
CA SER A 175 17.53 28.19 -34.72
C SER A 175 16.42 28.86 -33.90
N LEU A 176 15.73 29.86 -34.48
CA LEU A 176 14.55 30.46 -33.85
C LEU A 176 13.36 29.49 -33.73
N ASP A 177 13.37 28.38 -34.47
CA ASP A 177 12.37 27.32 -34.32
C ASP A 177 12.73 26.30 -33.23
N ASP A 178 13.95 26.35 -32.71
CA ASP A 178 14.47 25.41 -31.70
C ASP A 178 14.66 26.07 -30.32
N LEU A 179 13.90 27.13 -30.03
CA LEU A 179 13.99 27.85 -28.77
C LEU A 179 13.70 26.94 -27.57
N PRO A 180 14.29 27.20 -26.39
CA PRO A 180 14.18 26.32 -25.23
C PRO A 180 12.73 26.00 -24.81
N HIS A 181 11.84 26.99 -24.86
CA HIS A 181 10.43 26.80 -24.49
C HIS A 181 9.62 25.94 -25.48
N HIS A 182 10.21 25.55 -26.62
CA HIS A 182 9.62 24.53 -27.49
C HIS A 182 9.89 23.09 -27.02
N ALA A 183 10.69 22.88 -25.96
CA ALA A 183 10.96 21.56 -25.36
C ALA A 183 9.78 20.96 -24.58
N ARG A 184 8.54 21.35 -24.90
CA ARG A 184 7.33 20.89 -24.18
C ARG A 184 6.86 19.55 -24.72
N LEU A 185 6.44 18.67 -23.81
CA LEU A 185 5.91 17.35 -24.16
C LEU A 185 4.66 17.50 -25.04
N HIS A 186 4.50 16.62 -26.01
CA HIS A 186 3.40 16.60 -26.99
C HIS A 186 3.25 17.90 -27.80
N GLY A 187 4.26 18.76 -27.80
CA GLY A 187 4.36 19.94 -28.65
C GLY A 187 4.61 19.61 -30.12
N ASN A 188 4.36 20.59 -31.00
CA ASN A 188 4.61 20.50 -32.43
C ASN A 188 6.01 20.99 -32.86
N LYS A 189 6.78 21.52 -31.91
CA LYS A 189 8.16 22.00 -32.03
C LYS A 189 9.05 21.26 -31.03
N GLN A 190 10.34 21.56 -31.06
CA GLN A 190 11.37 20.92 -30.24
C GLN A 190 12.42 21.94 -29.83
N TRP A 191 13.23 21.60 -28.83
CA TRP A 191 14.51 22.26 -28.60
C TRP A 191 15.63 21.43 -29.20
N SER A 192 16.63 22.09 -29.76
CA SER A 192 17.86 21.45 -30.26
C SER A 192 19.02 22.42 -30.04
N PRO A 193 20.15 21.96 -29.47
CA PRO A 193 21.31 22.81 -29.24
C PRO A 193 22.03 23.15 -30.55
N LYS A 194 22.93 24.13 -30.50
CA LYS A 194 23.83 24.42 -31.63
C LYS A 194 24.76 23.24 -31.90
N VAL A 195 25.13 23.05 -33.17
CA VAL A 195 26.00 21.95 -33.63
C VAL A 195 27.38 21.92 -32.93
N HIS A 196 27.87 23.07 -32.47
CA HIS A 196 29.17 23.21 -31.80
C HIS A 196 29.07 23.45 -30.28
N ASP A 197 27.92 23.13 -29.68
CA ASP A 197 27.77 23.13 -28.22
C ASP A 197 28.29 21.81 -27.64
N SER A 198 29.45 21.87 -26.99
CA SER A 198 30.09 20.68 -26.40
C SER A 198 29.50 20.26 -25.07
N ASN A 199 28.64 21.08 -24.45
CA ASN A 199 27.99 20.76 -23.18
C ASN A 199 26.54 21.27 -23.17
N PRO A 200 25.66 20.69 -24.00
CA PRO A 200 24.30 21.17 -24.16
C PRO A 200 23.45 20.85 -22.93
N TRP A 201 22.73 21.85 -22.42
CA TRP A 201 21.81 21.68 -21.30
C TRP A 201 20.50 22.42 -21.54
N LEU A 202 19.43 21.89 -20.93
CA LEU A 202 18.11 22.51 -20.84
C LEU A 202 17.77 22.64 -19.36
N GLN A 203 17.43 23.85 -18.92
CA GLN A 203 17.09 24.18 -17.55
C GLN A 203 15.61 24.59 -17.48
N VAL A 204 14.91 24.09 -16.47
CA VAL A 204 13.52 24.43 -16.20
C VAL A 204 13.43 24.96 -14.76
N ASP A 205 13.00 26.21 -14.61
CA ASP A 205 12.70 26.82 -13.32
C ASP A 205 11.24 26.56 -12.92
N LEU A 206 11.05 25.79 -11.86
CA LEU A 206 9.72 25.43 -11.35
C LEU A 206 9.06 26.57 -10.54
N GLY A 207 9.77 27.67 -10.27
CA GLY A 207 9.30 28.86 -9.55
C GLY A 207 9.07 28.67 -8.05
N LYS A 208 8.97 27.41 -7.59
CA LYS A 208 8.86 27.04 -6.17
C LYS A 208 9.57 25.71 -5.92
N VAL A 209 10.04 25.52 -4.69
CA VAL A 209 10.61 24.25 -4.24
C VAL A 209 9.56 23.15 -4.40
N THR A 210 9.84 22.20 -5.28
CA THR A 210 8.91 21.15 -5.70
C THR A 210 9.63 19.81 -5.70
N MET A 211 8.97 18.77 -5.21
CA MET A 211 9.47 17.40 -5.29
C MET A 211 9.27 16.87 -6.71
N VAL A 212 10.36 16.69 -7.45
CA VAL A 212 10.33 16.07 -8.79
C VAL A 212 10.53 14.57 -8.63
N SER A 213 9.52 13.79 -8.97
CA SER A 213 9.54 12.32 -8.90
C SER A 213 10.09 11.68 -10.17
N CYS A 214 9.77 12.26 -11.32
CA CYS A 214 10.11 11.71 -12.63
C CYS A 214 10.26 12.79 -13.70
N ILE A 215 11.00 12.44 -14.76
CA ILE A 215 11.16 13.27 -15.95
C ILE A 215 10.74 12.42 -17.16
N ALA A 216 9.73 12.89 -17.89
CA ALA A 216 9.39 12.35 -19.19
C ALA A 216 10.25 13.02 -20.27
N THR A 217 10.83 12.23 -21.16
CA THR A 217 11.59 12.72 -22.31
C THR A 217 10.88 12.38 -23.61
N GLN A 218 11.01 13.24 -24.62
CA GLN A 218 10.46 13.02 -25.94
C GLN A 218 11.49 13.43 -27.00
N GLY A 219 11.56 12.65 -28.08
CA GLY A 219 12.36 12.96 -29.24
C GLY A 219 11.68 13.96 -30.18
N THR A 220 12.36 14.28 -31.26
CA THR A 220 11.84 15.12 -32.33
C THR A 220 10.87 14.33 -33.20
N ARG A 221 10.00 15.04 -33.92
CA ARG A 221 9.13 14.46 -34.96
C ARG A 221 9.90 13.84 -36.13
N PHE A 222 11.20 14.10 -36.23
CA PHE A 222 12.08 13.61 -37.29
C PHE A 222 12.85 12.34 -36.89
N GLY A 223 12.65 11.84 -35.66
CA GLY A 223 13.25 10.60 -35.19
C GLY A 223 14.58 10.76 -34.48
N ASP A 224 14.94 11.97 -34.04
CA ASP A 224 16.09 12.18 -33.15
C ASP A 224 15.66 12.12 -31.69
N TRP A 225 16.39 11.42 -30.83
CA TRP A 225 16.09 11.38 -29.39
C TRP A 225 17.34 11.18 -28.54
N THR A 226 17.31 11.76 -27.35
CA THR A 226 18.34 11.55 -26.32
C THR A 226 18.23 10.15 -25.73
N LYS A 227 19.32 9.38 -25.76
CA LYS A 227 19.35 8.01 -25.19
C LYS A 227 19.72 8.00 -23.70
N THR A 228 20.60 8.90 -23.29
CA THR A 228 21.12 9.00 -21.93
C THR A 228 21.33 10.47 -21.59
N TYR A 229 21.09 10.84 -20.34
CA TYR A 229 21.34 12.19 -19.85
C TYR A 229 21.83 12.12 -18.39
N SER A 230 22.57 13.16 -17.98
CA SER A 230 22.86 13.44 -16.57
C SER A 230 21.90 14.51 -16.08
N LEU A 231 21.54 14.46 -14.79
CA LEU A 231 20.63 15.41 -14.18
C LEU A 231 21.35 16.18 -13.08
N GLN A 232 21.15 17.49 -13.05
CA GLN A 232 21.57 18.35 -11.95
C GLN A 232 20.36 19.07 -11.37
N TYR A 233 20.39 19.39 -10.08
CA TYR A 233 19.30 20.08 -9.38
C TYR A 233 19.86 21.13 -8.42
N GLY A 234 19.09 22.17 -8.13
CA GLY A 234 19.53 23.27 -7.26
C GLY A 234 18.35 24.14 -6.83
N LEU A 235 18.52 24.89 -5.75
CA LEU A 235 17.52 25.84 -5.25
C LEU A 235 17.66 27.24 -5.88
N ASN A 236 18.75 27.48 -6.60
CA ASN A 236 19.11 28.76 -7.19
C ASN A 236 19.68 28.51 -8.59
N SER A 237 19.54 29.47 -9.50
CA SER A 237 19.92 29.31 -10.92
C SER A 237 21.42 29.22 -11.20
N SER A 238 22.28 29.25 -10.17
CA SER A 238 23.74 29.33 -10.30
C SER A 238 24.50 28.26 -9.50
N SER A 239 23.81 27.43 -8.72
CA SER A 239 24.44 26.40 -7.89
C SER A 239 23.61 25.13 -7.97
N PHE A 240 24.24 24.08 -8.50
CA PHE A 240 23.59 22.80 -8.76
C PHE A 240 24.43 21.65 -8.21
N GLU A 241 23.74 20.60 -7.79
CA GLU A 241 24.28 19.32 -7.37
C GLU A 241 23.96 18.26 -8.42
N ASP A 242 24.88 17.31 -8.63
CA ASP A 242 24.65 16.18 -9.51
C ASP A 242 23.66 15.19 -8.88
N TYR A 243 22.64 14.81 -9.63
CA TYR A 243 21.78 13.70 -9.24
C TYR A 243 22.53 12.38 -9.39
N GLN A 244 22.71 11.70 -8.26
CA GLN A 244 23.25 10.35 -8.20
C GLN A 244 22.08 9.37 -8.04
N ALA A 245 21.86 8.53 -9.05
CA ALA A 245 20.90 7.44 -8.94
C ALA A 245 21.31 6.53 -7.77
N ARG A 246 20.39 6.27 -6.83
CA ARG A 246 20.65 5.30 -5.77
C ARG A 246 20.72 3.91 -6.40
N SER A 247 21.89 3.28 -6.30
CA SER A 247 22.18 1.91 -6.71
C SER A 247 21.41 0.89 -5.88
#